data_AF-A0A8S9NMA0-F1
#
_entry.id   AF-A0A8S9NMA0-F1
#
_cell.length_a   1.000
_cell.length_b   1.000
_cell.length_c   1.000
_cell.angle_alpha   90.00
_cell.angle_beta   90.00
_cell.angle_gamma   90.00
#
_symmetry.space_group_name_H-M   'P 1'
#
loop_
_entity.id
_entity.type
_entity.pdbx_description
1 polymer ?
#
loop_
_entity_poly.entity_id
_entity_poly.type
_entity_poly.pdbx_seq_one_letter_code
_entity_poly.pdbx_strand_id
1 'polypeptide(L)'
;MQKACIYRHPFPGPGLAVRVLGDVTQGNALEVDEIFIQSIRDAGLYDSIWQAFAVFLPVRSVGVQGDKRTHSHVVALRAVTSQDGMTADWFNFEHKFLDDVSRKICNSVQGVNRVVQDITSKPPSTIEWE
;
A
#
# COMPACT_ATOMS: atom_id res chain seq x y z
N MET A 1 18.06 7.21 22.15
CA MET A 1 18.61 5.99 21.50
C MET A 1 17.49 5.25 20.79
N GLN A 2 17.77 4.74 19.59
CA GLN A 2 16.86 4.22 18.57
C GLN A 2 15.87 3.15 19.10
N LYS A 3 14.56 3.46 19.17
CA LYS A 3 13.49 2.44 19.23
C LYS A 3 13.00 1.98 17.86
N ALA A 4 13.35 2.70 16.78
CA ALA A 4 12.78 2.50 15.45
C ALA A 4 13.17 1.18 14.75
N CYS A 5 14.25 0.51 15.17
CA CYS A 5 14.69 -0.73 14.54
C CYS A 5 13.98 -1.99 15.09
N ILE A 6 13.40 -1.91 16.30
CA ILE A 6 12.88 -3.11 16.99
C ILE A 6 11.43 -3.42 16.56
N TYR A 7 10.66 -2.41 16.12
CA TYR A 7 9.24 -2.54 15.78
C TYR A 7 8.94 -2.19 14.32
N ARG A 8 9.88 -2.43 13.40
CA ARG A 8 9.60 -2.19 11.97
C ARG A 8 8.81 -3.38 11.43
N HIS A 9 7.78 -3.11 10.64
CA HIS A 9 7.13 -4.15 9.85
C HIS A 9 8.19 -4.97 9.09
N PRO A 10 8.03 -6.30 9.01
CA PRO A 10 8.94 -7.13 8.26
C PRO A 10 9.00 -6.62 6.81
N PHE A 11 10.22 -6.51 6.31
CA PHE A 11 10.50 -6.04 4.95
C PHE A 11 11.11 -7.21 4.17
N PRO A 12 10.58 -7.55 2.98
CA PRO A 12 11.04 -8.72 2.25
C PRO A 12 12.48 -8.52 1.76
N GLY A 13 13.23 -9.62 1.63
CA GLY A 13 14.64 -9.60 1.17
C GLY A 13 14.89 -8.90 -0.18
N PRO A 14 14.02 -9.05 -1.20
CA PRO A 14 14.09 -8.29 -2.46
C PRO A 14 13.64 -6.83 -2.34
N GLY A 15 13.14 -6.42 -1.17
CA GLY A 15 12.64 -5.08 -0.89
C GLY A 15 11.45 -4.66 -1.74
N LEU A 16 11.53 -3.49 -2.38
CA LEU A 16 10.43 -2.93 -3.16
C LEU A 16 10.19 -3.68 -4.47
N ALA A 17 11.11 -4.54 -4.91
CA ALA A 17 10.97 -5.28 -6.15
C ALA A 17 9.71 -6.16 -6.15
N VAL A 18 9.35 -6.77 -5.02
CA VAL A 18 8.11 -7.59 -4.89
C VAL A 18 6.84 -6.75 -4.72
N ARG A 19 6.97 -5.42 -4.63
CA ARG A 19 5.85 -4.47 -4.48
C ARG A 19 5.56 -3.71 -5.77
N VAL A 20 6.34 -3.97 -6.82
CA VAL A 20 6.18 -3.38 -8.14
C VAL A 20 6.04 -4.51 -9.14
N LEU A 21 4.82 -4.74 -9.61
CA LEU A 21 4.55 -5.83 -10.54
C LEU A 21 4.91 -5.38 -11.97
N GLY A 22 5.86 -6.07 -12.59
CA GLY A 22 6.34 -5.80 -13.95
C GLY A 22 7.26 -4.57 -14.09
N ASP A 23 7.47 -4.11 -15.33
CA ASP A 23 8.39 -3.02 -15.70
C ASP A 23 7.84 -1.62 -15.37
N VAL A 24 7.64 -1.31 -14.08
CA VAL A 24 7.21 0.03 -13.65
C VAL A 24 8.42 0.88 -13.26
N THR A 25 8.42 2.14 -13.69
CA THR A 25 9.45 3.12 -13.31
C THR A 25 9.39 3.42 -11.80
N GLN A 26 10.52 3.19 -11.12
CA GLN A 26 10.62 3.03 -9.65
C GLN A 26 10.24 4.24 -8.78
N GLY A 27 10.18 5.46 -9.33
CA GLY A 27 10.03 6.69 -8.53
C GLY A 27 8.68 6.80 -7.80
N ASN A 28 7.58 6.47 -8.46
CA ASN A 28 6.24 6.68 -7.91
C ASN A 28 5.84 5.59 -6.88
N ALA A 29 6.42 4.39 -6.98
CA ALA A 29 6.12 3.29 -6.06
C ALA A 29 6.57 3.61 -4.63
N LEU A 30 7.76 4.19 -4.50
CA LEU A 30 8.31 4.68 -3.23
C LEU A 30 7.40 5.72 -2.59
N GLU A 31 6.99 6.73 -3.36
CA GLU A 31 6.18 7.84 -2.85
C GLU A 31 4.82 7.36 -2.33
N VAL A 32 4.16 6.43 -3.03
CA VAL A 32 2.87 5.91 -2.57
C VAL A 32 3.01 5.07 -1.29
N ASP A 33 4.04 4.23 -1.20
CA ASP A 33 4.32 3.44 0.01
C ASP A 33 4.59 4.36 1.20
N GLU A 34 5.41 5.41 1.02
CA GLU A 34 5.69 6.40 2.05
C GLU A 34 4.42 7.11 2.54
N ILE A 35 3.56 7.56 1.62
CA ILE A 35 2.28 8.20 1.98
C ILE A 35 1.41 7.24 2.79
N PHE A 36 1.31 5.97 2.39
CA PHE A 36 0.48 4.99 3.07
C PHE A 36 0.99 4.66 4.47
N ILE A 37 2.28 4.35 4.59
CA ILE A 37 2.92 4.03 5.87
C ILE A 37 2.89 5.23 6.82
N GLN A 38 3.15 6.45 6.33
CA GLN A 38 3.08 7.64 7.18
C GLN A 38 1.65 7.87 7.67
N SER A 39 0.65 7.68 6.82
CA SER A 39 -0.76 7.83 7.22
C SER A 39 -1.16 6.79 8.28
N ILE A 40 -0.68 5.54 8.17
CA ILE A 40 -0.85 4.51 9.20
C ILE A 40 -0.22 4.94 10.53
N ARG A 41 0.99 5.53 10.50
CA ARG A 41 1.67 6.03 11.70
C ARG A 41 0.94 7.19 12.33
N ASP A 42 0.51 8.16 11.53
CA ASP A 42 -0.21 9.35 11.97
C ASP A 42 -1.56 8.98 12.62
N ALA A 43 -2.18 7.90 12.15
CA ALA A 43 -3.41 7.33 12.72
C ALA A 43 -3.18 6.45 13.97
N GLY A 44 -1.92 6.22 14.39
CA GLY A 44 -1.61 5.35 15.53
C GLY A 44 -1.87 3.86 15.28
N LEU A 45 -2.03 3.44 14.02
CA LEU A 45 -2.39 2.06 13.64
C LEU A 45 -1.17 1.16 13.42
N TYR A 46 0.04 1.74 13.37
CA TYR A 46 1.26 1.04 12.95
C TYR A 46 1.54 -0.23 13.76
N ASP A 47 1.38 -0.16 15.08
CA ASP A 47 1.66 -1.27 16.00
C ASP A 47 0.53 -2.33 16.03
N SER A 48 -0.64 -2.00 15.46
CA SER A 48 -1.77 -2.94 15.32
C SER A 48 -1.70 -3.77 14.04
N ILE A 49 -0.76 -3.43 13.15
CA ILE A 49 -0.59 -4.05 11.84
C ILE A 49 0.69 -4.88 11.85
N TRP A 50 0.62 -6.11 11.34
CA TRP A 50 1.79 -6.95 11.18
C TRP A 50 2.67 -6.43 10.04
N GLN A 51 2.06 -6.20 8.88
CA GLN A 51 2.75 -5.67 7.71
C GLN A 51 1.77 -4.83 6.88
N ALA A 52 2.23 -3.66 6.42
CA ALA A 52 1.54 -2.85 5.43
C ALA A 52 2.49 -2.38 4.33
N PHE A 53 1.95 -2.20 3.13
CA PHE A 53 2.65 -1.65 1.97
C PHE A 53 1.69 -1.34 0.81
N ALA A 54 2.18 -0.58 -0.17
CA ALA A 54 1.51 -0.33 -1.43
C ALA A 54 2.10 -1.18 -2.57
N VAL A 55 1.25 -1.63 -3.49
CA VAL A 55 1.63 -2.41 -4.68
C VAL A 55 1.22 -1.68 -5.95
N PHE A 56 2.17 -1.40 -6.84
CA PHE A 56 1.87 -0.86 -8.16
C PHE A 56 1.42 -1.97 -9.11
N LEU A 57 0.22 -1.82 -9.68
CA LEU A 57 -0.34 -2.80 -10.59
C LEU A 57 0.04 -2.47 -12.04
N PRO A 58 0.29 -3.48 -12.90
CA PRO A 58 0.62 -3.28 -14.32
C PRO A 58 -0.65 -3.03 -15.14
N VAL A 59 -1.64 -2.37 -14.55
CA VAL A 59 -2.91 -1.99 -15.17
C VAL A 59 -3.11 -0.49 -15.06
N ARG A 60 -3.74 0.08 -16.08
CA ARG A 60 -4.11 1.48 -16.11
C ARG A 60 -5.61 1.65 -16.03
N SER A 61 -6.03 2.77 -15.49
CA SER A 61 -7.44 3.11 -15.35
C SER A 61 -7.72 4.51 -15.83
N VAL A 62 -8.95 4.71 -16.30
CA VAL A 62 -9.49 6.02 -16.61
C VAL A 62 -9.77 6.77 -15.30
N GLY A 63 -9.33 8.01 -15.24
CA GLY A 63 -9.62 8.95 -14.17
C GLY A 63 -9.76 10.37 -14.72
N VAL A 64 -9.97 11.31 -13.80
CA VAL A 64 -9.98 12.75 -14.08
C VAL A 64 -9.06 13.40 -13.07
N GLN A 65 -8.05 14.11 -13.56
CA GLN A 65 -7.11 14.88 -12.73
C GLN A 65 -7.05 16.30 -13.31
N GLY A 66 -7.43 17.30 -12.50
CA GLY A 66 -7.81 18.63 -13.01
C GLY A 66 -9.02 18.51 -13.95
N ASP A 67 -8.98 19.18 -15.10
CA ASP A 67 -10.06 19.15 -16.09
C ASP A 67 -9.79 18.17 -17.25
N LYS A 68 -8.83 17.26 -17.09
CA LYS A 68 -8.42 16.31 -18.14
C LYS A 68 -8.68 14.87 -17.75
N ARG A 69 -9.13 14.08 -18.73
CA ARG A 69 -9.19 12.63 -18.62
C ARG A 69 -7.77 12.08 -18.61
N THR A 70 -7.46 11.24 -17.62
CA THR A 70 -6.15 10.58 -17.49
C THR A 70 -6.27 9.08 -17.65
N HIS A 71 -5.16 8.45 -18.07
CA HIS A 71 -4.99 7.00 -18.11
C HIS A 71 -3.73 6.65 -17.33
N SER A 72 -3.91 6.47 -16.01
CA SER A 72 -2.84 6.39 -15.02
C SER A 72 -2.90 5.06 -14.27
N HIS A 73 -1.91 4.81 -13.41
CA HIS A 73 -1.77 3.52 -12.72
C HIS A 73 -2.79 3.34 -11.61
N VAL A 74 -3.07 2.06 -11.34
CA VAL A 74 -3.80 1.60 -10.16
C VAL A 74 -2.80 1.13 -9.11
N VAL A 75 -3.05 1.49 -7.85
CA VAL A 75 -2.27 1.01 -6.71
C VAL A 75 -3.16 0.21 -5.78
N ALA A 76 -2.66 -0.92 -5.29
CA ALA A 76 -3.29 -1.69 -4.23
C ALA A 76 -2.64 -1.39 -2.87
N LEU A 77 -3.45 -1.15 -1.85
CA LEU A 77 -3.02 -1.06 -0.46
C LEU A 77 -3.16 -2.44 0.17
N ARG A 78 -2.06 -2.96 0.73
CA ARG A 78 -2.03 -4.21 1.47
C ARG A 78 -1.69 -3.91 2.92
N ALA A 79 -2.52 -4.37 3.83
CA ALA A 79 -2.20 -4.42 5.25
C ALA A 79 -2.80 -5.67 5.86
N VAL A 80 -2.06 -6.34 6.73
CA VAL A 80 -2.49 -7.59 7.35
C VAL A 80 -2.19 -7.59 8.84
N THR A 81 -2.99 -8.32 9.60
CA THR A 81 -2.66 -8.78 10.95
C THR A 81 -2.27 -10.24 10.91
N SER A 82 -1.33 -10.63 11.75
CA SER A 82 -0.88 -12.02 11.88
C SER A 82 -0.25 -12.23 13.24
N GLN A 83 -0.30 -13.45 13.74
CA GLN A 83 0.40 -13.85 14.97
C GLN A 83 1.77 -14.45 14.68
N ASP A 84 1.92 -15.15 13.54
CA ASP A 84 3.09 -15.99 13.24
C ASP A 84 3.52 -15.95 11.76
N GLY A 85 2.85 -15.16 10.92
CA GLY A 85 3.07 -15.07 9.48
C GLY A 85 2.58 -16.28 8.66
N MET A 86 2.08 -17.35 9.29
CA MET A 86 1.55 -18.53 8.60
C MET A 86 0.13 -18.28 8.09
N THR A 87 -0.71 -17.66 8.93
CA THR A 87 -2.03 -17.13 8.54
C THR A 87 -2.05 -15.63 8.72
N ALA A 88 -2.82 -14.91 7.90
CA ALA A 88 -2.95 -13.48 8.04
C ALA A 88 -4.32 -13.00 7.57
N ASP A 89 -4.98 -12.18 8.37
CA ASP A 89 -6.20 -11.50 7.97
C ASP A 89 -5.89 -10.12 7.44
N TRP A 90 -6.60 -9.71 6.39
CA TRP A 90 -6.51 -8.33 5.91
C TRP A 90 -6.93 -7.36 7.03
N PHE A 91 -6.22 -6.24 7.14
CA PHE A 91 -6.50 -5.26 8.17
C PHE A 91 -7.77 -4.46 7.81
N ASN A 92 -8.77 -4.52 8.69
CA ASN A 92 -10.03 -3.80 8.49
C ASN A 92 -9.88 -2.33 8.90
N PHE A 93 -9.46 -1.48 7.96
CA PHE A 93 -9.42 -0.03 8.16
C PHE A 93 -10.82 0.56 8.22
N GLU A 94 -10.99 1.62 9.02
CA GLU A 94 -12.17 2.47 8.91
C GLU A 94 -12.27 3.07 7.51
N HIS A 95 -13.49 3.11 6.95
CA HIS A 95 -13.72 3.68 5.62
C HIS A 95 -13.19 5.12 5.48
N LYS A 96 -13.28 5.92 6.56
CA LYS A 96 -12.76 7.29 6.57
C LYS A 96 -11.25 7.33 6.36
N PHE A 97 -10.50 6.44 7.00
CA PHE A 97 -9.05 6.35 6.83
C PHE A 97 -8.69 6.03 5.38
N LEU A 98 -9.38 5.05 4.78
CA LEU A 98 -9.14 4.65 3.38
C LEU A 98 -9.46 5.78 2.40
N ASP A 99 -10.56 6.51 2.64
CA ASP A 99 -10.97 7.65 1.83
C ASP A 99 -9.92 8.78 1.89
N ASP A 100 -9.43 9.11 3.08
CA ASP A 100 -8.41 10.14 3.28
C ASP A 100 -7.07 9.75 2.63
N VAL A 101 -6.62 8.49 2.81
CA VAL A 101 -5.39 7.98 2.18
C VAL A 101 -5.51 7.93 0.66
N SER A 102 -6.64 7.45 0.13
CA SER A 102 -6.89 7.38 -1.31
C SER A 102 -6.82 8.76 -1.97
N ARG A 103 -7.45 9.77 -1.36
CA ARG A 103 -7.36 11.16 -1.84
C ARG A 103 -5.93 11.69 -1.76
N LYS A 104 -5.23 11.46 -0.64
CA LYS A 104 -3.86 11.92 -0.45
C LYS A 104 -2.92 11.35 -1.52
N ILE A 105 -3.01 10.05 -1.81
CA ILE A 105 -2.24 9.40 -2.87
C ILE A 105 -2.58 10.00 -4.25
N CYS A 106 -3.85 10.04 -4.64
CA CYS A 106 -4.26 10.51 -5.96
C CYS A 106 -3.93 11.99 -6.23
N ASN A 107 -3.86 12.81 -5.16
CA ASN A 107 -3.54 14.23 -5.26
C ASN A 107 -2.03 14.52 -5.21
N SER A 108 -1.24 13.66 -4.55
CA SER A 108 0.20 13.90 -4.38
C SER A 108 1.03 13.21 -5.45
N VAL A 109 0.64 12.00 -5.85
CA VAL A 109 1.45 11.16 -6.76
C VAL A 109 0.96 11.28 -8.19
N GLN A 110 1.74 11.97 -9.02
CA GLN A 110 1.45 12.09 -10.43
C GLN A 110 1.49 10.71 -11.11
N GLY A 111 0.46 10.39 -11.90
CA GLY A 111 0.39 9.12 -12.61
C GLY A 111 -0.20 7.96 -11.80
N VAL A 112 -0.83 8.24 -10.65
CA VAL A 112 -1.79 7.38 -9.97
C VAL A 112 -3.16 8.06 -9.98
N ASN A 113 -4.21 7.33 -10.34
CA ASN A 113 -5.58 7.88 -10.33
C ASN A 113 -6.62 6.92 -9.74
N ARG A 114 -6.17 5.78 -9.21
CA ARG A 114 -7.04 4.80 -8.58
C ARG A 114 -6.27 4.06 -7.50
N VAL A 115 -6.91 3.93 -6.35
CA VAL A 115 -6.41 3.17 -5.22
C VAL A 115 -7.45 2.08 -4.89
N VAL A 116 -6.99 0.87 -4.61
CA VAL A 116 -7.80 -0.27 -4.17
C VAL A 116 -7.23 -0.83 -2.87
N GLN A 117 -8.01 -1.58 -2.12
CA GLN A 117 -7.54 -2.32 -0.94
C GLN A 117 -7.60 -3.82 -1.22
N ASP A 118 -6.56 -4.55 -0.86
CA ASP A 118 -6.59 -6.00 -0.88
C ASP A 118 -7.25 -6.55 0.40
N ILE A 119 -8.44 -7.12 0.23
CA ILE A 119 -9.28 -7.69 1.28
C ILE A 119 -9.22 -9.23 1.33
N THR A 120 -8.16 -9.83 0.77
CA THR A 120 -8.01 -11.30 0.71
C THR A 120 -7.11 -11.80 1.84
N SER A 121 -7.60 -12.68 2.71
CA SER A 121 -6.79 -13.30 3.76
C SER A 121 -5.80 -14.33 3.20
N LYS A 122 -4.75 -14.61 3.97
CA LYS A 122 -3.84 -15.75 3.80
C LYS A 122 -4.24 -16.86 4.76
N PRO A 123 -4.63 -18.06 4.29
CA PRO A 123 -4.99 -18.42 2.90
C PRO A 123 -6.34 -17.79 2.44
N PRO A 124 -6.68 -17.76 1.13
CA PRO A 124 -6.00 -18.43 0.01
C PRO A 124 -4.86 -17.66 -0.64
N SER A 125 -4.68 -16.37 -0.33
CA SER A 125 -3.60 -15.56 -0.93
C SER A 125 -2.29 -15.65 -0.15
N THR A 126 -1.27 -14.96 -0.65
CA THR A 126 -0.04 -14.62 0.08
C THR A 126 -0.14 -13.20 0.69
N ILE A 127 0.84 -12.83 1.52
CA ILE A 127 0.93 -11.45 2.02
C ILE A 127 1.39 -10.54 0.87
N GLU A 128 2.54 -10.88 0.26
CA GLU A 128 3.08 -10.25 -0.95
C GLU A 128 2.28 -10.64 -2.19
N TRP A 129 2.45 -9.87 -3.27
CA TRP A 129 1.82 -10.12 -4.57
C TRP A 129 2.74 -10.82 -5.57
N GLU A 130 4.03 -11.02 -5.23
CA GLU A 130 5.04 -11.80 -5.95
C GLU A 130 5.96 -12.56 -4.99
#